data_AF-A0A3D1U176-F1
#
_entry.id   AF-A0A3D1U176-F1
#
_cell.length_a   1.000
_cell.length_b   1.000
_cell.length_c   1.000
_cell.angle_alpha   90.00
_cell.angle_beta   90.00
_cell.angle_gamma   90.00
#
_symmetry.space_group_name_H-M   'P 1'
#
loop_
_entity.id
_entity.type
_entity.pdbx_description
1 polymer ?
#
loop_
_entity_poly.entity_id
_entity_poly.type
_entity_poly.pdbx_seq_one_letter_code
_entity_poly.pdbx_strand_id
1 'polypeptide(L)'
;MLVALAAFALILSGDIAPPSSASTTRSIYVSLSGDDGNPGTAVLPVSSFNTAYRLAKPGETVIVSDGRYPYQQLQDDPSKKTTKDVTFRPAQGATVSIDSIDFGQDQTGIRGAKHVTIANMSVGYLRSWSSAEDLTWRNITGKHFDVIGTKDVTIHGGTFGPCTVPQDDPICVPRIAGAAGVVMEGTTIRGMVSTDLAKYHVDGLFLMGSKDVQIRDTKFIGNMVTHIRIQNIAANAWNNADITIQNSWFDAPLDRDGVKTRADAIDVDN
;
A
#
# COMPACT_ATOMS: atom_id res chain seq x y z
N MET A 1 -73.26 53.65 -2.97
CA MET A 1 -73.02 52.19 -3.01
C MET A 1 -72.32 51.88 -4.34
N LEU A 2 -71.01 51.65 -4.33
CA LEU A 2 -70.12 51.09 -5.38
C LEU A 2 -68.67 51.31 -4.88
N VAL A 3 -68.14 50.43 -4.04
CA VAL A 3 -67.09 49.40 -4.31
C VAL A 3 -65.80 49.95 -4.95
N ALA A 4 -64.75 50.08 -4.12
CA ALA A 4 -63.37 50.28 -4.53
C ALA A 4 -62.66 48.90 -4.61
N LEU A 5 -62.01 48.61 -5.73
CA LEU A 5 -61.10 47.46 -5.87
C LEU A 5 -59.69 47.85 -5.39
N ALA A 6 -59.19 47.17 -4.36
CA ALA A 6 -57.78 47.20 -4.00
C ALA A 6 -57.11 45.92 -4.54
N ALA A 7 -56.12 46.07 -5.42
CA ALA A 7 -55.30 44.96 -5.91
C ALA A 7 -54.15 44.70 -4.93
N PHE A 8 -54.11 43.50 -4.37
CA PHE A 8 -53.01 43.02 -3.53
C PHE A 8 -51.94 42.39 -4.45
N ALA A 9 -50.77 43.00 -4.54
CA ALA A 9 -49.60 42.40 -5.20
C ALA A 9 -48.83 41.56 -4.19
N LEU A 10 -48.84 40.23 -4.38
CA LEU A 10 -48.09 39.28 -3.57
C LEU A 10 -46.64 39.23 -4.09
N ILE A 11 -45.69 39.82 -3.37
CA ILE A 11 -44.26 39.68 -3.65
C ILE A 11 -43.80 38.37 -3.01
N LEU A 12 -43.63 37.33 -3.82
CA LEU A 12 -42.96 36.09 -3.43
C LEU A 12 -41.44 36.34 -3.45
N SER A 13 -40.88 36.66 -2.29
CA SER A 13 -39.43 36.65 -2.08
C SER A 13 -38.95 35.20 -2.02
N GLY A 14 -38.56 34.65 -3.16
CA GLY A 14 -37.85 33.38 -3.22
C GLY A 14 -36.39 33.60 -2.84
N ASP A 15 -36.01 33.21 -1.62
CA ASP A 15 -34.61 33.07 -1.23
C ASP A 15 -33.97 31.95 -2.06
N ILE A 16 -33.31 32.33 -3.15
CA ILE A 16 -32.44 31.44 -3.91
C ILE A 16 -31.18 31.24 -3.06
N ALA A 17 -31.13 30.12 -2.33
CA ALA A 17 -29.90 29.67 -1.69
C ALA A 17 -28.80 29.54 -2.77
N PRO A 18 -27.60 30.12 -2.57
CA PRO A 18 -26.52 29.97 -3.53
C PRO A 18 -26.18 28.47 -3.67
N PRO A 19 -25.88 27.99 -4.89
CA PRO A 19 -25.49 26.61 -5.08
C PRO A 19 -24.26 26.32 -4.21
N SER A 20 -24.37 25.28 -3.38
CA SER A 20 -23.25 24.76 -2.60
C SER A 20 -22.12 24.43 -3.57
N SER A 21 -21.01 25.17 -3.48
CA SER A 21 -19.80 24.90 -4.26
C SER A 21 -19.30 23.51 -3.90
N ALA A 22 -19.71 22.50 -4.66
CA ALA A 22 -19.07 21.20 -4.64
C ALA A 22 -17.61 21.43 -5.02
N SER A 23 -16.73 21.40 -4.02
CA SER A 23 -15.28 21.46 -4.20
C SER A 23 -14.91 20.33 -5.14
N THR A 24 -14.62 20.65 -6.40
CA THR A 24 -14.06 19.68 -7.34
C THR A 24 -12.69 19.30 -6.81
N THR A 25 -12.58 18.10 -6.24
CA THR A 25 -11.32 17.54 -5.76
C THR A 25 -10.31 17.59 -6.89
N ARG A 26 -9.27 18.42 -6.75
CA ARG A 26 -8.23 18.56 -7.76
C ARG A 26 -7.46 17.24 -7.82
N SER A 27 -7.12 16.83 -9.04
CA SER A 27 -6.20 15.71 -9.28
C SER A 27 -4.80 16.24 -9.59
N ILE A 28 -3.78 15.54 -9.09
CA ILE A 28 -2.38 15.75 -9.46
C ILE A 28 -1.98 14.68 -10.48
N TYR A 29 -1.19 15.02 -11.48
CA TYR A 29 -0.83 14.10 -12.55
C TYR A 29 0.66 13.78 -12.53
N VAL A 30 0.99 12.49 -12.65
CA VAL A 30 2.34 11.96 -12.76
C VAL A 30 2.51 11.31 -14.13
N SER A 31 3.61 11.58 -14.82
CA SER A 31 3.95 10.91 -16.07
C SER A 31 5.47 10.72 -16.21
N LEU A 32 5.89 9.73 -17.00
CA LEU A 32 7.32 9.49 -17.29
C LEU A 32 8.02 10.66 -18.01
N SER A 33 7.26 11.46 -18.76
CA SER A 33 7.75 12.69 -19.42
C SER A 33 7.47 13.95 -18.59
N GLY A 34 7.05 13.80 -17.34
CA GLY A 34 6.78 14.92 -16.45
C GLY A 34 8.06 15.61 -15.99
N ASP A 35 7.88 16.72 -15.27
CA ASP A 35 8.96 17.48 -14.67
C ASP A 35 8.54 17.90 -13.26
N ASP A 36 9.38 17.70 -12.25
CA ASP A 36 9.04 17.98 -10.86
C ASP A 36 8.94 19.48 -10.53
N GLY A 37 9.34 20.37 -11.44
CA GLY A 37 9.03 21.80 -11.40
C GLY A 37 7.61 22.14 -11.87
N ASN A 38 6.89 21.19 -12.46
CA ASN A 38 5.54 21.42 -12.97
C ASN A 38 4.48 21.52 -11.85
N PRO A 39 3.34 22.19 -12.11
CA PRO A 39 2.24 22.31 -11.15
C PRO A 39 1.41 21.02 -10.97
N GLY A 40 1.79 19.91 -11.62
CA GLY A 40 1.09 18.63 -11.53
C GLY A 40 -0.29 18.64 -12.17
N THR A 41 -0.50 19.43 -13.22
CA THR A 41 -1.76 19.43 -13.99
C THR A 41 -1.70 18.37 -15.09
N ALA A 42 -2.84 18.04 -15.71
CA ALA A 42 -2.87 17.04 -16.79
C ALA A 42 -1.96 17.41 -17.99
N VAL A 43 -1.77 18.71 -18.25
CA VAL A 43 -0.92 19.22 -19.35
C VAL A 43 0.53 19.45 -18.93
N LEU A 44 0.78 19.64 -17.63
CA LEU A 44 2.11 19.80 -17.04
C LEU A 44 2.20 18.86 -15.83
N PRO A 45 2.35 17.55 -16.06
CA PRO A 45 2.46 16.55 -15.00
C PRO A 45 3.85 16.60 -14.34
N VAL A 46 3.93 16.13 -13.10
CA VAL A 46 5.21 15.90 -12.42
C VAL A 46 5.78 14.53 -12.78
N SER A 47 7.05 14.29 -12.48
CA SER A 47 7.74 13.03 -12.80
C SER A 47 7.76 12.05 -11.63
N SER A 48 7.85 12.54 -10.39
CA SER A 48 8.00 11.71 -9.20
C SER A 48 6.74 11.64 -8.35
N PHE A 49 6.58 10.51 -7.67
CA PHE A 49 5.49 10.29 -6.73
C PHE A 49 5.63 11.20 -5.50
N ASN A 50 6.86 11.53 -5.08
CA ASN A 50 7.11 12.42 -3.94
C ASN A 50 6.61 13.84 -4.20
N THR A 51 6.93 14.38 -5.38
CA THR A 51 6.49 15.72 -5.77
C THR A 51 4.97 15.75 -5.90
N ALA A 52 4.37 14.71 -6.48
CA ALA A 52 2.92 14.60 -6.54
C ALA A 52 2.26 14.51 -5.15
N TYR A 53 2.83 13.72 -4.24
CA TYR A 53 2.37 13.63 -2.85
C TYR A 53 2.41 15.00 -2.18
N ARG A 54 3.49 15.77 -2.32
CA ARG A 54 3.61 17.11 -1.74
C ARG A 54 2.61 18.10 -2.31
N LEU A 55 2.37 18.07 -3.63
CA LEU A 55 1.40 18.93 -4.28
C LEU A 55 -0.05 18.60 -3.92
N ALA A 56 -0.36 17.32 -3.73
CA ALA A 56 -1.68 16.85 -3.37
C ALA A 56 -2.07 17.29 -1.95
N LYS A 57 -3.31 17.73 -1.78
CA LYS A 57 -3.91 17.91 -0.45
C LYS A 57 -4.41 16.56 0.08
N PRO A 58 -4.53 16.39 1.40
CA PRO A 58 -5.14 15.20 1.96
C PRO A 58 -6.55 14.92 1.39
N GLY A 59 -6.80 13.69 0.97
CA GLY A 59 -8.02 13.27 0.28
C GLY A 59 -8.03 13.49 -1.24
N GLU A 60 -6.99 14.12 -1.82
CA GLU A 60 -6.86 14.25 -3.27
C GLU A 60 -6.28 12.98 -3.91
N THR A 61 -6.45 12.90 -5.22
CA THR A 61 -5.97 11.77 -6.03
C THR A 61 -4.79 12.19 -6.90
N VAL A 62 -3.76 11.35 -6.92
CA VAL A 62 -2.70 11.37 -7.91
C VAL A 62 -3.03 10.38 -9.03
N ILE A 63 -3.14 10.89 -10.26
CA ILE A 63 -3.39 10.14 -11.47
C ILE A 63 -2.05 9.84 -12.14
N VAL A 64 -1.72 8.55 -12.25
CA VAL A 64 -0.45 8.10 -12.81
C VAL A 64 -0.66 7.63 -14.26
N SER A 65 0.00 8.30 -15.20
CA SER A 65 -0.03 7.92 -16.62
C SER A 65 0.61 6.55 -16.85
N ASP A 66 0.20 5.91 -17.94
CA ASP A 66 0.72 4.61 -18.40
C ASP A 66 2.25 4.56 -18.44
N GLY A 67 2.81 3.41 -18.06
CA GLY A 67 4.23 3.13 -18.24
C GLY A 67 4.93 2.51 -17.03
N ARG A 68 6.25 2.35 -17.21
CA ARG A 68 7.16 1.74 -16.23
C ARG A 68 7.98 2.81 -15.51
N TYR A 69 7.68 3.02 -14.24
CA TYR A 69 8.37 3.98 -13.38
C TYR A 69 9.54 3.29 -12.67
N PRO A 70 10.73 3.93 -12.63
CA PRO A 70 11.84 3.45 -11.83
C PRO A 70 11.53 3.65 -10.33
N TYR A 71 12.52 3.40 -9.49
CA TYR A 71 12.46 3.65 -8.05
C TYR A 71 11.73 4.95 -7.68
N GLN A 72 10.76 4.84 -6.79
CA GLN A 72 10.02 5.96 -6.20
C GLN A 72 10.26 6.00 -4.69
N GLN A 73 10.19 7.18 -4.09
CA GLN A 73 10.27 7.36 -2.65
C GLN A 73 9.26 8.43 -2.21
N LEU A 74 8.44 8.13 -1.21
CA LEU A 74 7.52 9.08 -0.59
C LEU A 74 8.04 9.43 0.80
N GLN A 75 8.20 10.73 1.05
CA GLN A 75 8.74 11.26 2.28
C GLN A 75 7.65 11.97 3.10
N ASP A 76 7.89 12.08 4.40
CA ASP A 76 7.03 12.83 5.31
C ASP A 76 6.77 14.25 4.79
N ASP A 77 5.51 14.68 4.92
CA ASP A 77 5.08 16.05 4.68
C ASP A 77 4.33 16.52 5.92
N PRO A 78 4.99 17.30 6.80
CA PRO A 78 4.45 17.66 8.11
C PRO A 78 3.21 18.57 8.02
N SER A 79 2.87 19.07 6.83
CA SER A 79 1.64 19.83 6.60
C SER A 79 0.39 18.93 6.52
N LYS A 80 0.55 17.64 6.20
CA LYS A 80 -0.54 16.67 6.04
C LYS A 80 -0.88 16.00 7.38
N LYS A 81 -1.71 16.67 8.18
CA LYS A 81 -2.08 16.24 9.56
C LYS A 81 -3.43 15.56 9.68
N THR A 82 -4.08 15.25 8.56
CA THR A 82 -5.44 14.69 8.54
C THR A 82 -5.39 13.21 8.17
N THR A 83 -6.37 12.43 8.63
CA THR A 83 -6.51 10.99 8.31
C THR A 83 -7.01 10.69 6.89
N LYS A 84 -6.97 11.66 5.98
CA LYS A 84 -7.42 11.47 4.60
C LYS A 84 -6.24 11.16 3.70
N ASP A 85 -6.30 10.00 3.07
CA ASP A 85 -5.23 9.57 2.18
C ASP A 85 -5.06 10.45 0.96
N VAL A 86 -3.79 10.66 0.57
CA VAL A 86 -3.46 10.93 -0.83
C VAL A 86 -3.47 9.59 -1.57
N THR A 87 -4.34 9.46 -2.56
CA THR A 87 -4.50 8.20 -3.31
C THR A 87 -3.79 8.24 -4.66
N PHE A 88 -2.82 7.36 -4.88
CA PHE A 88 -2.21 7.10 -6.18
C PHE A 88 -2.96 5.99 -6.90
N ARG A 89 -3.40 6.26 -8.14
CA ARG A 89 -4.01 5.26 -9.01
C ARG A 89 -3.65 5.50 -10.48
N PRO A 90 -3.67 4.47 -11.33
CA PRO A 90 -3.52 4.66 -12.77
C PRO A 90 -4.58 5.62 -13.32
N ALA A 91 -4.22 6.33 -14.37
CA ALA A 91 -5.18 6.91 -15.30
C ALA A 91 -6.11 5.82 -15.85
N GLN A 92 -7.30 6.21 -16.30
CA GLN A 92 -8.24 5.25 -16.86
C GLN A 92 -7.62 4.51 -18.05
N GLY A 93 -7.60 3.19 -17.99
CA GLY A 93 -7.02 2.32 -19.03
C GLY A 93 -5.49 2.23 -19.01
N ALA A 94 -4.80 2.95 -18.12
CA ALA A 94 -3.35 2.87 -17.99
C ALA A 94 -2.91 1.61 -17.25
N THR A 95 -1.82 1.01 -17.71
CA THR A 95 -1.06 -0.01 -17.01
C THR A 95 0.18 0.64 -16.42
N VAL A 96 0.27 0.63 -15.09
CA VAL A 96 1.39 1.23 -14.36
C VAL A 96 2.19 0.15 -13.66
N SER A 97 3.48 0.10 -13.93
CA SER A 97 4.44 -0.72 -13.19
C SER A 97 5.49 0.15 -12.54
N ILE A 98 5.78 -0.10 -11.27
CA ILE A 98 6.83 0.60 -10.50
C ILE A 98 7.89 -0.43 -10.13
N ASP A 99 9.16 -0.11 -10.37
CA ASP A 99 10.27 -1.02 -10.05
C ASP A 99 10.33 -1.29 -8.55
N SER A 100 10.35 -0.22 -7.76
CA SER A 100 10.25 -0.28 -6.31
C SER A 100 9.76 1.05 -5.74
N ILE A 101 9.11 0.99 -4.59
CA ILE A 101 8.63 2.18 -3.88
C ILE A 101 8.95 2.09 -2.39
N ASP A 102 9.50 3.18 -1.86
CA ASP A 102 9.80 3.32 -0.45
C ASP A 102 8.93 4.39 0.21
N PHE A 103 8.35 4.07 1.36
CA PHE A 103 7.73 5.03 2.27
C PHE A 103 8.73 5.33 3.40
N GLY A 104 9.57 6.34 3.17
CA GLY A 104 10.72 6.65 4.03
C GLY A 104 11.92 5.72 3.82
N GLN A 105 12.99 5.97 4.56
CA GLN A 105 14.19 5.14 4.75
C GLN A 105 14.88 5.66 6.02
N ASP A 106 14.38 5.28 7.20
CA ASP A 106 14.84 5.85 8.48
C ASP A 106 16.33 5.58 8.74
N GLN A 107 16.85 4.45 8.29
CA GLN A 107 18.26 4.09 8.35
C GLN A 107 19.17 5.09 7.61
N THR A 108 18.62 5.89 6.69
CA THR A 108 19.32 6.98 5.99
C THR A 108 18.78 8.36 6.38
N GLY A 109 17.99 8.46 7.45
CA GLY A 109 17.43 9.72 7.95
C GLY A 109 16.24 10.26 7.16
N ILE A 110 15.66 9.46 6.25
CA ILE A 110 14.52 9.89 5.43
C ILE A 110 13.24 9.46 6.12
N ARG A 111 12.48 10.43 6.63
CA ARG A 111 11.19 10.16 7.27
C ARG A 111 10.14 9.75 6.24
N GLY A 112 9.30 8.78 6.59
CA GLY A 112 8.28 8.21 5.72
C GLY A 112 7.00 9.02 5.63
N ALA A 113 6.37 8.94 4.47
CA ALA A 113 5.05 9.54 4.23
C ALA A 113 3.96 8.90 5.10
N LYS A 114 2.85 9.61 5.24
CA LYS A 114 1.69 9.19 6.01
C LYS A 114 0.39 9.41 5.25
N HIS A 115 -0.66 8.66 5.55
CA HIS A 115 -1.96 8.79 4.91
C HIS A 115 -1.83 8.64 3.39
N VAL A 116 -1.36 7.47 2.94
CA VAL A 116 -1.13 7.20 1.52
C VAL A 116 -1.78 5.89 1.11
N THR A 117 -2.59 5.96 0.05
CA THR A 117 -3.00 4.76 -0.67
C THR A 117 -2.25 4.64 -2.00
N ILE A 118 -1.63 3.48 -2.27
CA ILE A 118 -1.26 3.04 -3.63
C ILE A 118 -2.27 1.99 -4.09
N ALA A 119 -2.89 2.17 -5.26
CA ALA A 119 -3.96 1.30 -5.73
C ALA A 119 -3.83 0.86 -7.20
N ASN A 120 -4.12 -0.42 -7.45
CA ASN A 120 -4.29 -1.01 -8.80
C ASN A 120 -3.04 -0.89 -9.69
N MET A 121 -1.86 -1.17 -9.16
CA MET A 121 -0.59 -1.08 -9.88
C MET A 121 0.21 -2.36 -9.75
N SER A 122 1.12 -2.58 -10.70
CA SER A 122 2.21 -3.54 -10.50
C SER A 122 3.36 -2.84 -9.76
N VAL A 123 3.86 -3.43 -8.68
CA VAL A 123 4.98 -2.85 -7.93
C VAL A 123 5.97 -3.94 -7.57
N GLY A 124 7.16 -3.90 -8.15
CA GLY A 124 8.17 -4.95 -7.96
C GLY A 124 8.46 -5.19 -6.48
N TYR A 125 8.79 -4.11 -5.75
CA TYR A 125 9.12 -4.18 -4.34
C TYR A 125 8.57 -2.95 -3.59
N LEU A 126 7.64 -3.19 -2.65
CA LEU A 126 7.13 -2.15 -1.74
C LEU A 126 7.84 -2.25 -0.41
N ARG A 127 8.29 -1.12 0.14
CA ARG A 127 8.84 -1.06 1.49
C ARG A 127 8.30 0.12 2.26
N SER A 128 7.84 -0.10 3.47
CA SER A 128 7.59 0.96 4.44
C SER A 128 8.55 0.85 5.62
N TRP A 129 8.94 2.00 6.16
CA TRP A 129 9.89 2.11 7.26
C TRP A 129 9.23 2.70 8.51
N SER A 130 9.95 2.71 9.63
CA SER A 130 9.41 2.93 10.97
C SER A 130 8.75 4.28 11.23
N SER A 131 9.08 5.31 10.45
CA SER A 131 8.46 6.64 10.55
C SER A 131 7.25 6.83 9.64
N ALA A 132 6.98 5.91 8.71
CA ALA A 132 5.75 5.88 7.95
C ALA A 132 4.58 5.39 8.81
N GLU A 133 3.36 5.80 8.46
CA GLU A 133 2.16 5.52 9.23
C GLU A 133 0.91 5.67 8.34
N ASP A 134 -0.12 4.87 8.57
CA ASP A 134 -1.39 4.94 7.83
C ASP A 134 -1.19 4.79 6.31
N LEU A 135 -0.82 3.57 5.91
CA LEU A 135 -0.57 3.20 4.52
C LEU A 135 -1.59 2.17 4.06
N THR A 136 -2.12 2.37 2.85
CA THR A 136 -2.97 1.38 2.18
C THR A 136 -2.34 0.93 0.87
N TRP A 137 -2.10 -0.37 0.73
CA TRP A 137 -1.70 -1.02 -0.52
C TRP A 137 -2.87 -1.84 -1.03
N ARG A 138 -3.51 -1.37 -2.10
CA ARG A 138 -4.79 -1.92 -2.57
C ARG A 138 -4.68 -2.52 -3.96
N ASN A 139 -5.01 -3.80 -4.09
CA ASN A 139 -5.00 -4.53 -5.35
C ASN A 139 -3.65 -4.39 -6.09
N ILE A 140 -2.56 -4.65 -5.36
CA ILE A 140 -1.21 -4.58 -5.90
C ILE A 140 -0.82 -5.93 -6.47
N THR A 141 -0.16 -5.92 -7.64
CA THR A 141 0.57 -7.09 -8.15
C THR A 141 2.05 -6.85 -7.91
N GLY A 142 2.66 -7.55 -6.96
CA GLY A 142 4.08 -7.35 -6.62
C GLY A 142 4.90 -8.62 -6.57
N LYS A 143 6.23 -8.50 -6.52
CA LYS A 143 7.08 -9.67 -6.26
C LYS A 143 7.06 -10.01 -4.78
N HIS A 144 7.28 -9.02 -3.91
CA HIS A 144 7.24 -9.12 -2.46
C HIS A 144 7.14 -7.71 -1.84
N PHE A 145 7.06 -7.64 -0.51
CA PHE A 145 7.00 -6.37 0.21
C PHE A 145 7.70 -6.46 1.57
N ASP A 146 8.05 -5.32 2.15
CA ASP A 146 8.40 -5.21 3.56
C ASP A 146 7.59 -4.12 4.27
N VAL A 147 7.07 -4.47 5.44
CA VAL A 147 6.54 -3.52 6.42
C VAL A 147 7.48 -3.52 7.62
N ILE A 148 8.32 -2.49 7.76
CA ILE A 148 9.41 -2.46 8.75
C ILE A 148 9.16 -1.34 9.76
N GLY A 149 8.76 -1.70 10.98
CA GLY A 149 8.52 -0.73 12.07
C GLY A 149 7.31 0.20 11.86
N THR A 150 6.66 0.11 10.70
CA THR A 150 5.54 0.97 10.29
C THR A 150 4.29 0.67 11.12
N LYS A 151 3.46 1.69 11.31
CA LYS A 151 2.17 1.57 11.99
C LYS A 151 1.00 1.71 11.01
N ASP A 152 -0.09 1.02 11.31
CA ASP A 152 -1.38 1.18 10.63
C ASP A 152 -1.25 0.94 9.12
N VAL A 153 -0.96 -0.31 8.73
CA VAL A 153 -0.79 -0.70 7.33
C VAL A 153 -1.90 -1.64 6.91
N THR A 154 -2.62 -1.28 5.85
CA THR A 154 -3.64 -2.12 5.23
C THR A 154 -3.15 -2.63 3.87
N ILE A 155 -2.99 -3.93 3.75
CA ILE A 155 -2.71 -4.65 2.50
C ILE A 155 -4.01 -5.33 2.08
N HIS A 156 -4.69 -4.81 1.05
CA HIS A 156 -6.04 -5.23 0.69
C HIS A 156 -6.12 -5.70 -0.77
N GLY A 157 -6.40 -6.98 -0.97
CA GLY A 157 -6.46 -7.60 -2.29
C GLY A 157 -5.09 -7.72 -2.96
N GLY A 158 -5.09 -8.17 -4.20
CA GLY A 158 -3.88 -8.28 -5.01
C GLY A 158 -3.10 -9.59 -4.79
N THR A 159 -1.89 -9.63 -5.33
CA THR A 159 -1.05 -10.83 -5.32
C THR A 159 0.42 -10.44 -5.18
N PHE A 160 1.12 -11.16 -4.31
CA PHE A 160 2.57 -11.11 -4.20
C PHE A 160 3.18 -12.45 -4.63
N GLY A 161 4.18 -12.37 -5.48
CA GLY A 161 4.85 -13.48 -6.11
C GLY A 161 4.20 -13.93 -7.43
N PRO A 162 4.85 -14.84 -8.18
CA PRO A 162 5.99 -15.64 -7.78
C PRO A 162 7.31 -14.84 -7.73
N CYS A 163 8.25 -15.30 -6.91
CA CYS A 163 9.60 -14.74 -6.82
C CYS A 163 10.58 -15.85 -6.44
N THR A 164 11.60 -16.05 -7.28
CA THR A 164 12.65 -17.04 -7.10
C THR A 164 13.97 -16.36 -6.74
N VAL A 165 14.51 -16.58 -5.54
CA VAL A 165 15.80 -16.03 -5.14
C VAL A 165 16.96 -16.97 -5.50
N PRO A 166 18.08 -16.47 -6.05
CA PRO A 166 18.40 -15.07 -6.35
C PRO A 166 18.06 -14.61 -7.79
N GLN A 167 17.31 -15.41 -8.57
CA GLN A 167 17.04 -15.14 -9.99
C GLN A 167 16.24 -13.86 -10.22
N ASP A 168 15.15 -13.67 -9.47
CA ASP A 168 14.19 -12.60 -9.68
C ASP A 168 14.48 -11.35 -8.85
N ASP A 169 14.98 -11.55 -7.63
CA ASP A 169 15.42 -10.53 -6.68
C ASP A 169 16.38 -11.18 -5.65
N PRO A 170 17.38 -10.46 -5.10
CA PRO A 170 18.18 -10.98 -3.98
C PRO A 170 17.36 -11.28 -2.70
N ILE A 171 16.12 -10.80 -2.61
CA ILE A 171 15.20 -11.04 -1.49
C ILE A 171 13.82 -11.41 -2.06
N CYS A 172 13.36 -12.66 -1.87
CA CYS A 172 12.03 -13.10 -2.32
C CYS A 172 11.17 -13.54 -1.13
N VAL A 173 10.98 -12.64 -0.16
CA VAL A 173 10.18 -12.91 1.03
C VAL A 173 9.38 -11.66 1.43
N PRO A 174 8.05 -11.71 1.42
CA PRO A 174 7.20 -10.74 2.09
C PRO A 174 7.48 -10.69 3.59
N ARG A 175 7.67 -9.50 4.16
CA ARG A 175 7.99 -9.33 5.59
C ARG A 175 7.08 -8.33 6.29
N ILE A 176 6.71 -8.67 7.53
CA ILE A 176 6.11 -7.75 8.50
C ILE A 176 6.98 -7.81 9.74
N ALA A 177 7.76 -6.76 10.01
CA ALA A 177 8.84 -6.79 10.99
C ALA A 177 8.79 -5.57 11.92
N GLY A 178 8.65 -5.79 13.23
CA GLY A 178 8.56 -4.71 14.22
C GLY A 178 7.35 -3.79 14.02
N ALA A 179 6.36 -4.19 13.22
CA ALA A 179 5.23 -3.37 12.82
C ALA A 179 4.07 -3.46 13.83
N ALA A 180 3.13 -2.51 13.76
CA ALA A 180 1.94 -2.51 14.60
C ALA A 180 0.69 -2.13 13.83
N GLY A 181 -0.45 -2.79 14.08
CA GLY A 181 -1.72 -2.45 13.42
C GLY A 181 -1.69 -2.79 11.94
N VAL A 182 -1.28 -4.02 11.59
CA VAL A 182 -1.21 -4.46 10.19
C VAL A 182 -2.41 -5.32 9.86
N VAL A 183 -3.16 -4.95 8.83
CA VAL A 183 -4.27 -5.74 8.28
C VAL A 183 -3.89 -6.22 6.89
N MET A 184 -3.82 -7.53 6.68
CA MET A 184 -3.71 -8.14 5.36
C MET A 184 -4.99 -8.91 5.04
N GLU A 185 -5.72 -8.47 4.01
CA GLU A 185 -7.04 -8.98 3.68
C GLU A 185 -7.16 -9.30 2.20
N GLY A 186 -7.79 -10.43 1.85
CA GLY A 186 -8.12 -10.75 0.45
C GLY A 186 -6.90 -10.93 -0.46
N THR A 187 -5.70 -11.06 0.10
CA THR A 187 -4.43 -11.07 -0.63
C THR A 187 -4.03 -12.49 -1.01
N THR A 188 -3.29 -12.67 -2.10
CA THR A 188 -2.64 -13.96 -2.41
C THR A 188 -1.13 -13.83 -2.29
N ILE A 189 -0.49 -14.73 -1.54
CA ILE A 189 0.95 -14.85 -1.40
C ILE A 189 1.38 -16.18 -2.02
N ARG A 190 2.17 -16.14 -3.10
CA ARG A 190 2.45 -17.37 -3.85
C ARG A 190 3.84 -17.48 -4.43
N GLY A 191 4.34 -18.71 -4.53
CA GLY A 191 5.55 -19.02 -5.29
C GLY A 191 6.80 -18.29 -4.82
N MET A 192 6.96 -18.10 -3.51
CA MET A 192 8.23 -17.66 -2.92
C MET A 192 9.18 -18.85 -2.83
N VAL A 193 10.25 -18.87 -3.63
CA VAL A 193 11.13 -20.04 -3.79
C VAL A 193 12.59 -19.61 -3.75
N SER A 194 13.46 -20.48 -3.24
CA SER A 194 14.91 -20.28 -3.26
C SER A 194 15.58 -21.42 -4.01
N THR A 195 16.55 -21.08 -4.86
CA THR A 195 17.41 -22.08 -5.50
C THR A 195 18.66 -22.41 -4.69
N ASP A 196 18.91 -21.68 -3.60
CA ASP A 196 20.02 -21.89 -2.68
C ASP A 196 19.62 -21.48 -1.26
N LEU A 197 18.96 -22.39 -0.54
CA LEU A 197 18.51 -22.17 0.84
C LEU A 197 19.65 -22.08 1.85
N ALA A 198 20.88 -22.46 1.49
CA ALA A 198 22.03 -22.27 2.37
C ALA A 198 22.41 -20.78 2.46
N LYS A 199 22.08 -20.00 1.42
CA LYS A 199 22.40 -18.58 1.32
C LYS A 199 21.19 -17.66 1.38
N TYR A 200 20.06 -18.08 0.82
CA TYR A 200 18.87 -17.25 0.66
C TYR A 200 17.67 -17.90 1.33
N HIS A 201 17.27 -17.30 2.44
CA HIS A 201 16.07 -17.68 3.17
C HIS A 201 14.81 -17.21 2.44
N VAL A 202 13.79 -18.08 2.36
CA VAL A 202 12.45 -17.76 1.87
C VAL A 202 11.42 -18.38 2.80
N ASP A 203 10.27 -17.71 2.87
CA ASP A 203 9.00 -18.17 3.37
C ASP A 203 7.91 -17.45 2.55
N GLY A 204 6.66 -17.88 2.63
CA GLY A 204 5.54 -17.15 2.04
C GLY A 204 5.38 -15.76 2.67
N LEU A 205 5.33 -15.69 4.00
CA LEU A 205 5.31 -14.46 4.76
C LEU A 205 6.15 -14.65 6.02
N PHE A 206 7.10 -13.75 6.24
CA PHE A 206 7.92 -13.76 7.44
C PHE A 206 7.52 -12.60 8.37
N LEU A 207 6.83 -12.96 9.45
CA LEU A 207 6.34 -12.07 10.50
C LEU A 207 7.30 -12.11 11.69
N MET A 208 7.85 -10.94 12.04
CA MET A 208 8.87 -10.81 13.08
C MET A 208 8.51 -9.73 14.09
N GLY A 209 8.49 -10.07 15.39
CA GLY A 209 8.35 -9.14 16.50
C GLY A 209 7.27 -8.06 16.33
N SER A 210 6.13 -8.42 15.75
CA SER A 210 5.06 -7.47 15.37
C SER A 210 3.84 -7.65 16.24
N LYS A 211 3.03 -6.58 16.38
CA LYS A 211 1.84 -6.58 17.24
C LYS A 211 0.57 -6.17 16.50
N ASP A 212 -0.58 -6.68 16.92
CA ASP A 212 -1.88 -6.36 16.31
C ASP A 212 -1.82 -6.57 14.79
N VAL A 213 -1.58 -7.83 14.40
CA VAL A 213 -1.52 -8.24 13.00
C VAL A 213 -2.72 -9.13 12.70
N GLN A 214 -3.54 -8.71 11.74
CA GLN A 214 -4.72 -9.42 11.30
C GLN A 214 -4.54 -9.88 9.86
N ILE A 215 -4.49 -11.18 9.64
CA ILE A 215 -4.45 -11.81 8.31
C ILE A 215 -5.80 -12.47 8.09
N ARG A 216 -6.57 -12.02 7.10
CA ARG A 216 -7.88 -12.59 6.80
C ARG A 216 -8.15 -12.79 5.33
N ASP A 217 -8.97 -13.79 5.01
CA ASP A 217 -9.43 -14.08 3.65
C ASP A 217 -8.27 -14.16 2.63
N THR A 218 -7.10 -14.60 3.10
CA THR A 218 -5.83 -14.58 2.35
C THR A 218 -5.49 -15.99 1.88
N LYS A 219 -4.86 -16.11 0.72
CA LYS A 219 -4.44 -17.39 0.14
C LYS A 219 -2.92 -17.49 0.13
N PHE A 220 -2.39 -18.62 0.59
CA PHE A 220 -0.99 -18.97 0.50
C PHE A 220 -0.83 -20.20 -0.40
N ILE A 221 0.00 -20.08 -1.45
CA ILE A 221 0.04 -21.08 -2.52
C ILE A 221 1.48 -21.37 -2.96
N GLY A 222 1.94 -22.60 -2.81
CA GLY A 222 3.22 -23.07 -3.38
C GLY A 222 4.44 -22.28 -2.93
N ASN A 223 4.43 -21.77 -1.69
CA ASN A 223 5.60 -21.13 -1.08
C ASN A 223 6.55 -22.20 -0.54
N MET A 224 7.85 -21.98 -0.66
CA MET A 224 8.90 -22.87 -0.17
C MET A 224 9.20 -22.58 1.30
N VAL A 225 9.61 -23.62 2.02
CA VAL A 225 9.82 -23.62 3.48
C VAL A 225 8.47 -23.48 4.19
N THR A 226 7.96 -22.31 4.53
CA THR A 226 6.64 -22.20 5.17
C THR A 226 5.73 -21.26 4.39
N HIS A 227 4.41 -21.33 4.62
CA HIS A 227 3.54 -20.25 4.15
C HIS A 227 3.62 -19.03 5.04
N ILE A 228 3.68 -19.23 6.35
CA ILE A 228 3.88 -18.16 7.32
C ILE A 228 4.89 -18.62 8.35
N ARG A 229 5.91 -17.80 8.57
CA ARG A 229 6.83 -17.94 9.68
C ARG A 229 6.65 -16.80 10.67
N ILE A 230 6.49 -17.12 11.95
CA ILE A 230 6.32 -16.16 13.04
C ILE A 230 7.50 -16.31 13.99
N GLN A 231 8.31 -15.26 14.16
CA GLN A 231 9.46 -15.27 15.07
C GLN A 231 9.55 -13.99 15.91
N ASN A 232 10.10 -14.05 17.12
CA ASN A 232 10.44 -12.84 17.87
C ASN A 232 11.68 -12.15 17.28
N ILE A 233 11.83 -10.83 17.42
CA ILE A 233 13.02 -10.11 16.96
C ILE A 233 13.94 -9.77 18.15
N ALA A 234 15.15 -10.34 18.11
CA ALA A 234 16.16 -10.29 19.17
C ALA A 234 15.66 -10.82 20.54
N ALA A 235 16.57 -11.21 21.43
CA ALA A 235 16.25 -11.77 22.75
C ALA A 235 15.40 -10.80 23.62
N ASN A 236 14.08 -10.85 23.44
CA ASN A 236 13.03 -10.15 24.19
C ASN A 236 12.84 -8.64 23.91
N ALA A 237 13.37 -8.09 22.81
CA ALA A 237 13.21 -6.66 22.52
C ALA A 237 11.87 -6.35 21.83
N TRP A 238 11.39 -7.23 20.96
CA TRP A 238 10.06 -7.12 20.36
C TRP A 238 9.46 -8.50 20.17
N ASN A 239 8.46 -8.78 20.99
CA ASN A 239 7.75 -10.04 20.95
C ASN A 239 6.52 -9.90 20.06
N ASN A 240 6.18 -11.00 19.38
CA ASN A 240 4.90 -11.09 18.72
C ASN A 240 3.76 -11.00 19.73
N ALA A 241 2.73 -10.22 19.41
CA ALA A 241 1.53 -10.08 20.24
C ALA A 241 0.29 -9.86 19.37
N ASP A 242 -0.85 -10.39 19.79
CA ASP A 242 -2.15 -10.12 19.16
C ASP A 242 -2.16 -10.40 17.64
N ILE A 243 -1.66 -11.57 17.24
CA ILE A 243 -1.70 -12.02 15.85
C ILE A 243 -2.96 -12.87 15.64
N THR A 244 -3.79 -12.47 14.69
CA THR A 244 -5.00 -13.20 14.30
C THR A 244 -4.90 -13.63 12.84
N ILE A 245 -5.12 -14.92 12.58
CA ILE A 245 -5.24 -15.46 11.23
C ILE A 245 -6.64 -16.07 11.09
N GLN A 246 -7.42 -15.58 10.14
CA GLN A 246 -8.84 -15.93 10.02
C GLN A 246 -9.22 -16.20 8.55
N ASN A 247 -10.13 -17.16 8.31
CA ASN A 247 -10.73 -17.42 6.99
C ASN A 247 -9.72 -17.55 5.83
N SER A 248 -8.50 -18.00 6.11
CA SER A 248 -7.41 -18.06 5.12
C SER A 248 -7.24 -19.47 4.58
N TRP A 249 -6.77 -19.57 3.34
CA TRP A 249 -6.56 -20.82 2.64
C TRP A 249 -5.08 -21.07 2.42
N PHE A 250 -4.65 -22.32 2.62
CA PHE A 250 -3.28 -22.78 2.48
C PHE A 250 -3.29 -24.07 1.65
N ASP A 251 -2.42 -24.17 0.65
CA ASP A 251 -2.02 -25.49 0.17
C ASP A 251 -0.95 -26.09 1.10
N ALA A 252 -0.30 -27.18 0.66
CA ALA A 252 0.89 -27.66 1.33
C ALA A 252 2.09 -26.88 0.78
N PRO A 253 2.91 -26.24 1.64
CA PRO A 253 4.12 -25.56 1.18
C PRO A 253 5.13 -26.57 0.63
N LEU A 254 6.05 -26.08 -0.19
CA LEU A 254 7.17 -26.87 -0.68
C LEU A 254 8.21 -27.02 0.44
N ASP A 255 8.78 -28.20 0.57
CA ASP A 255 9.88 -28.50 1.48
C ASP A 255 11.17 -27.79 0.99
N ARG A 256 12.25 -27.93 1.76
CA ARG A 256 13.56 -27.35 1.46
C ARG A 256 14.18 -27.85 0.15
N ASP A 257 13.69 -28.94 -0.42
CA ASP A 257 14.10 -29.40 -1.75
C ASP A 257 13.34 -28.70 -2.89
N GLY A 258 12.31 -27.91 -2.58
CA GLY A 258 11.50 -27.17 -3.55
C GLY A 258 10.58 -28.06 -4.40
N VAL A 259 10.49 -29.36 -4.08
CA VAL A 259 9.77 -30.36 -4.88
C VAL A 259 8.72 -31.08 -4.05
N LYS A 260 9.09 -31.57 -2.88
CA LYS A 260 8.17 -32.27 -1.99
C LYS A 260 7.31 -31.27 -1.26
N THR A 261 6.12 -31.69 -0.86
CA THR A 261 5.29 -30.92 0.05
C THR A 261 5.67 -31.21 1.50
N ARG A 262 5.61 -30.22 2.38
CA ARG A 262 5.67 -30.40 3.84
C ARG A 262 4.33 -30.15 4.51
N ALA A 263 4.18 -30.63 5.73
CA ALA A 263 2.87 -30.74 6.40
C ALA A 263 2.46 -29.47 7.16
N ASP A 264 3.41 -28.62 7.53
CA ASP A 264 3.24 -27.44 8.37
C ASP A 264 3.25 -26.15 7.54
N ALA A 265 2.05 -25.61 7.33
CA ALA A 265 1.83 -24.33 6.66
C ALA A 265 2.35 -23.13 7.46
N ILE A 266 2.21 -23.18 8.78
CA ILE A 266 2.53 -22.07 9.69
C ILE A 266 3.53 -22.57 10.72
N ASP A 267 4.65 -21.85 10.86
CA ASP A 267 5.68 -22.08 11.86
C ASP A 267 5.71 -20.93 12.85
N VAL A 268 5.72 -21.25 14.14
CA VAL A 268 5.73 -20.29 15.25
C VAL A 268 6.95 -20.60 16.11
N ASP A 269 8.03 -19.85 15.88
CA ASP A 269 9.26 -19.96 16.65
C ASP A 269 9.26 -18.97 17.82
N ASN A 270 9.89 -19.39 18.91
CA ASN A 270 10.14 -18.55 20.09
C ASN A 270 11.45 -17.78 19.98
#